data_AF-A0A8S0XGH7-F1
#
_entry.id   AF-A0A8S0XGH7-F1
#
_cell.length_a   1.000
_cell.length_b   1.000
_cell.length_c   1.000
_cell.angle_alpha   90.00
_cell.angle_beta   90.00
_cell.angle_gamma   90.00
#
_symmetry.space_group_name_H-M   'P 1'
#
loop_
_entity.id
_entity.type
_entity.pdbx_description
1 polymer ?
#
loop_
_entity_poly.entity_id
_entity_poly.type
_entity_poly.pdbx_seq_one_letter_code
_entity_poly.pdbx_strand_id
1 'polypeptide(L)'
;MASATITATIGTATATLLMVYPHGGITDAELKAELLVIQSWSWFVVFNSNGADIGGKLPNSTASFPVSVMLATCMSDLHVSTTSPTERVHITGRLSTAAAWALNPRENNSCVHIYTKNDTLADGYDSWLLKNKSKSKLSSADIQAKVTAALANNRGVLGQGNLA
;
A
#
# COMPACT_ATOMS: atom_id res chain seq x y z
N MET A 1 -11.25 -4.70 -9.21
CA MET A 1 -10.18 -3.71 -9.39
C MET A 1 -10.71 -2.41 -8.89
N ALA A 2 -9.95 -1.72 -8.06
CA ALA A 2 -10.38 -0.48 -7.45
C ALA A 2 -9.16 0.38 -7.15
N SER A 3 -9.38 1.68 -7.01
CA SER A 3 -8.40 2.58 -6.40
C SER A 3 -9.07 3.44 -5.36
N ALA A 4 -8.31 3.92 -4.39
CA ALA A 4 -8.78 4.84 -3.37
C ALA A 4 -7.63 5.75 -2.95
N THR A 5 -7.97 6.90 -2.37
CA THR A 5 -6.98 7.83 -1.84
C THR A 5 -7.07 7.86 -0.34
N ILE A 6 -5.91 7.87 0.30
CA ILE A 6 -5.74 8.13 1.72
C ILE A 6 -5.09 9.50 1.87
N THR A 7 -5.51 10.26 2.88
CA THR A 7 -4.83 11.47 3.33
C THR A 7 -4.40 11.30 4.78
N ALA A 8 -3.20 11.77 5.11
CA ALA A 8 -2.69 11.75 6.48
C ALA A 8 -1.86 13.00 6.76
N THR A 9 -1.80 13.39 8.04
CA THR A 9 -0.91 14.47 8.49
C THR A 9 0.40 13.87 8.98
N ILE A 10 1.52 14.33 8.44
CA ILE A 10 2.87 13.89 8.79
C ILE A 10 3.65 15.12 9.24
N GLY A 11 3.91 15.20 10.55
CA GLY A 11 4.38 16.44 11.17
C GLY A 11 3.33 17.56 10.96
N THR A 12 3.69 18.59 10.19
CA THR A 12 2.79 19.71 9.85
C THR A 12 2.26 19.65 8.42
N ALA A 13 2.62 18.63 7.64
CA ALA A 13 2.26 18.52 6.22
C ALA A 13 1.16 17.49 6.00
N THR A 14 0.23 17.79 5.10
CA THR A 14 -0.73 16.79 4.60
C THR A 14 -0.08 16.02 3.44
N ALA A 15 -0.05 14.70 3.55
CA ALA A 15 0.39 13.80 2.48
C ALA A 15 -0.77 12.94 1.97
N THR A 16 -0.68 12.55 0.71
CA THR A 16 -1.65 11.70 0.04
C THR A 16 -1.01 10.40 -0.43
N LEU A 17 -1.76 9.31 -0.31
CA LEU A 17 -1.39 7.99 -0.81
C LEU A 17 -2.48 7.50 -1.76
N LEU A 18 -2.11 7.24 -3.01
CA LEU A 18 -2.96 6.54 -3.96
C LEU A 18 -2.80 5.03 -3.75
N MET A 19 -3.87 4.38 -3.32
CA MET A 19 -3.97 2.94 -3.20
C MET A 19 -4.55 2.36 -4.49
N VAL A 20 -3.86 1.39 -5.08
CA VAL A 20 -4.26 0.73 -6.32
C VAL A 20 -4.39 -0.77 -6.09
N TYR A 21 -5.57 -1.30 -6.36
CA TYR A 21 -5.91 -2.72 -6.28
C TYR A 21 -6.09 -3.27 -7.70
N PRO A 22 -5.01 -3.78 -8.33
CA PRO A 22 -5.06 -4.35 -9.68
C PRO A 22 -5.79 -5.71 -9.74
N HIS A 23 -6.40 -6.15 -8.62
CA HIS A 23 -7.14 -7.40 -8.52
C HIS A 23 -8.66 -7.17 -8.47
N GLY A 24 -9.44 -8.14 -8.93
CA GLY A 24 -10.90 -8.15 -8.88
C GLY A 24 -11.48 -8.32 -7.47
N GLY A 25 -12.79 -8.14 -7.30
CA GLY A 25 -13.52 -8.73 -6.17
C GLY A 25 -13.51 -8.00 -4.82
N ILE A 26 -12.69 -6.96 -4.61
CA ILE A 26 -12.71 -6.23 -3.33
C ILE A 26 -14.03 -5.47 -3.13
N THR A 27 -14.70 -5.71 -2.01
CA THR A 27 -15.87 -4.97 -1.56
C THR A 27 -15.47 -3.65 -0.91
N ASP A 28 -16.39 -2.69 -0.82
CA ASP A 28 -16.10 -1.41 -0.19
C ASP A 28 -15.83 -1.56 1.32
N ALA A 29 -16.40 -2.58 1.98
CA ALA A 29 -16.16 -2.89 3.38
C ALA A 29 -14.72 -3.40 3.62
N GLU A 30 -14.26 -4.36 2.81
CA GLU A 30 -12.88 -4.87 2.85
C GLU A 30 -11.87 -3.76 2.52
N LEU A 31 -12.16 -2.99 1.47
CA LEU A 31 -11.35 -1.84 1.09
C LEU A 31 -11.23 -0.86 2.25
N LYS A 32 -12.35 -0.46 2.87
CA LYS A 32 -12.33 0.47 4.01
C LYS A 32 -11.50 -0.06 5.18
N ALA A 33 -11.65 -1.34 5.54
CA ALA A 33 -10.88 -1.95 6.62
C ALA A 33 -9.37 -1.92 6.34
N GLU A 34 -8.94 -2.27 5.13
CA GLU A 34 -7.52 -2.22 4.77
C GLU A 34 -6.98 -0.78 4.73
N LEU A 35 -7.74 0.17 4.17
CA LEU A 35 -7.31 1.56 4.10
C LEU A 35 -7.14 2.18 5.50
N LEU A 36 -7.96 1.77 6.49
CA LEU A 36 -7.82 2.20 7.89
C LEU A 36 -6.51 1.70 8.53
N VAL A 37 -6.11 0.46 8.24
CA VAL A 37 -4.79 -0.09 8.63
C VAL A 37 -3.64 0.70 7.97
N ILE A 38 -3.88 1.39 6.86
CA ILE A 38 -2.84 2.10 6.13
C ILE A 38 -2.77 3.59 6.53
N GLN A 39 -3.89 4.26 6.81
CA GLN A 39 -4.03 5.73 6.83
C GLN A 39 -3.29 6.50 7.93
N SER A 40 -3.74 6.48 9.19
CA SER A 40 -3.32 7.45 10.22
C SER A 40 -3.09 6.75 11.54
N TRP A 41 -1.95 7.02 12.17
CA TRP A 41 -1.36 6.27 13.30
C TRP A 41 -0.89 4.85 12.98
N SER A 42 -0.97 4.49 11.71
CA SER A 42 -0.72 3.13 11.23
C SER A 42 0.59 3.08 10.40
N TRP A 43 0.56 2.52 9.20
CA TRP A 43 1.77 2.37 8.39
C TRP A 43 2.18 3.61 7.59
N PHE A 44 1.26 4.32 6.92
CA PHE A 44 1.62 5.40 5.98
C PHE A 44 2.34 6.56 6.68
N VAL A 45 1.88 6.92 7.88
CA VAL A 45 2.53 7.94 8.73
C VAL A 45 3.90 7.46 9.20
N VAL A 46 4.02 6.21 9.68
CA VAL A 46 5.30 5.65 10.13
C VAL A 46 6.32 5.62 9.00
N PHE A 47 5.93 5.15 7.81
CA PHE A 47 6.81 5.06 6.66
C PHE A 47 7.30 6.44 6.22
N ASN A 48 6.41 7.42 6.05
CA ASN A 48 6.80 8.75 5.59
C ASN A 48 7.38 9.64 6.69
N SER A 49 7.26 9.27 7.97
CA SER A 49 8.04 9.84 9.07
C SER A 49 9.43 9.20 9.22
N ASN A 50 9.80 8.32 8.28
CA ASN A 50 11.05 7.58 8.29
C ASN A 50 11.24 6.67 9.53
N GLY A 51 10.15 6.13 10.07
CA GLY A 51 10.19 5.16 11.16
C GLY A 51 10.72 3.81 10.67
N ALA A 52 11.51 3.12 11.49
CA ALA A 52 12.13 1.85 11.12
C ALA A 52 11.11 0.70 10.98
N ASP A 53 11.45 -0.29 10.17
CA ASP A 53 10.76 -1.58 10.11
C ASP A 53 11.15 -2.48 11.30
N ILE A 54 10.54 -3.67 11.42
CA ILE A 54 10.86 -4.64 12.48
C ILE A 54 12.33 -5.12 12.45
N GLY A 55 13.04 -4.94 11.35
CA GLY A 55 14.45 -5.26 11.18
C GLY A 55 15.37 -4.04 11.33
N GLY A 56 14.85 -2.87 11.74
CA GLY A 56 15.62 -1.64 11.90
C GLY A 56 15.91 -0.87 10.59
N LYS A 57 15.35 -1.28 9.46
CA LYS A 57 15.58 -0.62 8.16
C LYS A 57 14.70 0.63 8.03
N LEU A 58 15.30 1.71 7.53
CA LEU A 58 14.62 3.00 7.38
C LEU A 58 14.04 3.20 5.96
N PRO A 59 12.84 3.79 5.83
CA PRO A 59 12.22 4.14 4.55
C PRO A 59 13.09 5.00 3.62
N ASN A 60 13.82 5.98 4.15
CA ASN A 60 14.71 6.87 3.39
C ASN A 60 15.85 6.14 2.68
N SER A 61 16.11 4.88 3.03
CA SER A 61 17.08 4.01 2.38
C SER A 61 16.52 3.31 1.13
N THR A 62 15.32 3.71 0.67
CA THR A 62 14.61 3.20 -0.50
C THR A 62 14.34 4.32 -1.51
N ALA A 63 14.20 3.97 -2.79
CA ALA A 63 13.76 4.90 -3.82
C ALA A 63 12.22 5.09 -3.87
N SER A 64 11.51 4.61 -2.85
CA SER A 64 10.06 4.80 -2.66
C SER A 64 9.73 5.88 -1.63
N PHE A 65 10.72 6.50 -0.99
CA PHE A 65 10.52 7.52 0.04
C PHE A 65 10.65 8.95 -0.53
N PRO A 66 9.72 9.88 -0.25
CA PRO A 66 8.41 9.64 0.38
C PRO A 66 7.48 8.86 -0.54
N VAL A 67 6.69 7.95 0.03
CA VAL A 67 5.74 7.14 -0.73
C VAL A 67 4.49 7.96 -1.04
N SER A 68 3.98 7.81 -2.26
CA SER A 68 2.73 8.45 -2.69
C SER A 68 1.79 7.50 -3.44
N VAL A 69 2.28 6.33 -3.85
CA VAL A 69 1.46 5.28 -4.47
C VAL A 69 1.82 3.93 -3.89
N MET A 70 0.81 3.12 -3.60
CA MET A 70 0.98 1.73 -3.20
C MET A 70 0.05 0.83 -4.02
N LEU A 71 0.64 -0.20 -4.61
CA LEU A 71 -0.10 -1.28 -5.26
C LEU A 71 -0.25 -2.40 -4.23
N ALA A 72 -1.48 -2.64 -3.78
CA ALA A 72 -1.79 -3.78 -2.94
C ALA A 72 -1.84 -5.04 -3.80
N THR A 73 -1.15 -6.09 -3.35
CA THR A 73 -1.00 -7.34 -4.13
C THR A 73 -1.76 -8.53 -3.54
N CYS A 74 -2.46 -8.33 -2.41
CA CYS A 74 -3.35 -9.34 -1.83
C CYS A 74 -4.82 -9.03 -2.17
N MET A 75 -5.62 -10.09 -2.35
CA MET A 75 -7.07 -10.04 -2.53
C MET A 75 -7.71 -10.28 -1.17
N SER A 76 -8.62 -9.38 -0.75
CA SER A 76 -9.65 -9.49 0.31
C SER A 76 -9.23 -9.91 1.74
N ASP A 77 -8.06 -10.54 1.89
CA ASP A 77 -7.61 -11.25 3.07
C ASP A 77 -6.13 -10.90 3.28
N LEU A 78 -5.69 -10.91 4.52
CA LEU A 78 -4.26 -10.88 4.82
C LEU A 78 -3.61 -12.09 4.12
N HIS A 79 -2.45 -11.88 3.51
CA HIS A 79 -1.76 -12.91 2.74
C HIS A 79 -0.73 -13.66 3.61
N VAL A 80 -0.75 -15.00 3.54
CA VAL A 80 0.41 -15.83 3.91
C VAL A 80 1.22 -16.07 2.65
N SER A 81 2.51 -15.70 2.68
CA SER A 81 3.38 -15.93 1.52
C SER A 81 3.57 -17.41 1.25
N THR A 82 3.23 -17.87 0.05
CA THR A 82 3.53 -19.24 -0.39
C THR A 82 5.04 -19.52 -0.45
N THR A 83 5.84 -18.47 -0.59
CA THR A 83 7.32 -18.54 -0.60
C THR A 83 7.94 -18.33 0.79
N SER A 84 7.13 -17.96 1.79
CA SER A 84 7.54 -17.81 3.18
C SER A 84 6.35 -18.19 4.09
N PRO A 85 5.98 -19.48 4.14
CA PRO A 85 4.74 -19.93 4.78
C PRO A 85 4.73 -19.76 6.30
N THR A 86 5.90 -19.50 6.91
CA THR A 86 6.04 -19.19 8.34
C THR A 86 5.93 -17.69 8.63
N GLU A 87 5.82 -16.85 7.59
CA GLU A 87 5.63 -15.42 7.78
C GLU A 87 4.20 -15.14 8.21
N ARG A 88 4.05 -14.24 9.18
CA ARG A 88 2.75 -13.75 9.64
C ARG A 88 1.91 -13.24 8.49
N VAL A 89 0.60 -13.31 8.64
CA VAL A 89 -0.34 -12.83 7.64
C VAL A 89 -0.21 -11.32 7.48
N HIS A 90 -0.16 -10.81 6.25
CA HIS A 90 0.19 -9.40 5.98
C HIS A 90 -0.46 -8.83 4.71
N ILE A 91 -0.51 -7.51 4.64
CA ILE A 91 -0.77 -6.76 3.40
C ILE A 91 0.57 -6.62 2.67
N THR A 92 0.63 -7.04 1.41
CA THR A 92 1.82 -6.81 0.56
C THR A 92 1.63 -5.58 -0.30
N GLY A 93 2.45 -4.56 -0.06
CA GLY A 93 2.46 -3.30 -0.80
C GLY A 93 3.69 -3.15 -1.70
N ARG A 94 3.48 -2.86 -2.99
CA ARG A 94 4.56 -2.37 -3.86
C ARG A 94 4.49 -0.85 -3.96
N LEU A 95 5.56 -0.20 -3.53
CA LEU A 95 5.56 1.23 -3.26
C LEU A 95 6.21 2.04 -4.37
N SER A 96 5.67 3.22 -4.63
CA SER A 96 6.21 4.18 -5.59
C SER A 96 6.12 5.61 -5.08
N THR A 97 7.04 6.44 -5.58
CA THR A 97 6.95 7.91 -5.47
C THR A 97 6.09 8.45 -6.60
N ALA A 98 5.67 9.71 -6.50
CA ALA A 98 4.86 10.33 -7.54
C ALA A 98 5.62 10.40 -8.88
N ALA A 99 6.93 10.70 -8.81
CA ALA A 99 7.80 10.76 -9.96
C ALA A 99 7.96 9.39 -10.65
N ALA A 100 8.21 8.33 -9.87
CA ALA A 100 8.33 6.97 -10.40
C ALA A 100 6.99 6.45 -10.96
N TRP A 101 5.86 6.84 -10.34
CA TRP A 101 4.54 6.53 -10.84
C TRP A 101 4.22 7.24 -12.16
N ALA A 102 4.72 8.45 -12.40
CA ALA A 102 4.48 9.23 -13.62
C ALA A 102 5.21 8.69 -14.86
N LEU A 103 6.15 7.75 -14.71
CA LEU A 103 6.88 7.14 -15.82
C LEU A 103 5.98 6.21 -16.66
N ASN A 104 6.40 5.96 -17.90
CA ASN A 104 5.78 4.99 -18.79
C ASN A 104 6.84 3.99 -19.33
N PRO A 105 6.82 2.71 -18.93
CA PRO A 105 5.89 2.11 -17.97
C PRO A 105 6.11 2.62 -16.54
N ARG A 106 5.05 2.60 -15.72
CA ARG A 106 5.09 3.00 -14.31
C ARG A 106 6.06 2.14 -13.52
N GLU A 107 6.65 2.68 -12.47
CA GLU A 107 7.65 1.95 -11.67
C GLU A 107 7.20 1.75 -10.21
N ASN A 108 7.60 0.64 -9.60
CA ASN A 108 7.64 0.47 -8.15
C ASN A 108 9.09 0.24 -7.72
N ASN A 109 9.47 0.75 -6.55
CA ASN A 109 10.86 0.80 -6.10
C ASN A 109 11.11 0.05 -4.79
N SER A 110 10.08 -0.45 -4.14
CA SER A 110 10.21 -1.31 -2.97
C SER A 110 8.96 -2.16 -2.75
N CYS A 111 9.11 -3.20 -1.93
CA CYS A 111 8.06 -4.07 -1.48
C CYS A 111 8.07 -4.12 0.05
N VAL A 112 6.91 -3.92 0.66
CA VAL A 112 6.72 -3.98 2.11
C VAL A 112 5.64 -4.98 2.46
N HIS A 113 5.79 -5.59 3.62
CA HIS A 113 4.72 -6.33 4.29
C HIS A 113 4.25 -5.49 5.48
N ILE A 114 2.94 -5.34 5.61
CA ILE A 114 2.29 -4.59 6.70
C ILE A 114 1.50 -5.60 7.52
N TYR A 115 1.84 -5.72 8.79
CA TYR A 115 1.22 -6.65 9.72
C TYR A 115 0.16 -5.94 10.56
N THR A 116 -0.93 -6.65 10.81
CA THR A 116 -1.97 -6.21 11.72
C THR A 116 -1.88 -6.92 13.06
N LYS A 117 -2.52 -6.35 14.07
CA LYS A 117 -2.64 -6.99 15.38
C LYS A 117 -3.53 -8.23 15.26
N ASN A 118 -3.15 -9.30 15.97
CA ASN A 118 -3.82 -10.61 15.96
C ASN A 118 -4.15 -11.17 14.55
N ASP A 119 -3.42 -10.72 13.52
CA ASP A 119 -3.67 -11.07 12.12
C ASP A 119 -5.13 -10.80 11.70
N THR A 120 -5.73 -9.69 12.16
CA THR A 120 -7.03 -9.20 11.68
C THR A 120 -6.97 -7.74 11.24
N LEU A 121 -7.70 -7.36 10.17
CA LEU A 121 -7.78 -5.94 9.76
C LEU A 121 -8.48 -5.06 10.80
N ALA A 122 -9.37 -5.65 11.61
CA ALA A 122 -10.16 -4.95 12.62
C ALA A 122 -9.31 -4.45 13.79
N ASP A 123 -8.25 -5.17 14.16
CA ASP A 123 -7.39 -4.81 15.29
C ASP A 123 -6.33 -3.74 14.94
N GLY A 124 -6.30 -3.33 13.66
CA GLY A 124 -5.45 -2.24 13.18
C GLY A 124 -3.99 -2.66 12.97
N TYR A 125 -3.16 -1.65 12.74
CA TYR A 125 -1.74 -1.81 12.45
C TYR A 125 -0.93 -2.25 13.67
N ASP A 126 0.02 -3.14 13.43
CA ASP A 126 1.00 -3.62 14.41
C ASP A 126 2.42 -3.17 14.02
N SER A 127 2.92 -3.68 12.91
CA SER A 127 4.30 -3.47 12.48
C SER A 127 4.44 -3.65 10.97
N TRP A 128 5.65 -3.44 10.43
CA TRP A 128 5.92 -3.63 9.01
C TRP A 128 7.34 -4.12 8.77
N LEU A 129 7.55 -4.70 7.59
CA LEU A 129 8.85 -5.23 7.15
C LEU A 129 9.15 -4.76 5.72
N LEU A 130 10.33 -4.17 5.52
CA LEU A 130 10.87 -3.88 4.21
C LEU A 130 11.47 -5.17 3.61
N LYS A 131 10.71 -5.78 2.71
CA LYS A 131 11.09 -7.05 2.07
C LYS A 131 12.08 -6.84 0.96
N ASN A 132 11.86 -5.83 0.13
CA ASN A 132 12.68 -5.60 -1.04
C ASN A 132 12.81 -4.11 -1.36
N LYS A 133 13.98 -3.74 -1.88
CA LYS A 133 14.30 -2.41 -2.44
C LYS A 133 14.47 -2.45 -3.97
N SER A 134 14.17 -3.58 -4.61
CA SER A 134 14.30 -3.71 -6.06
C SER A 134 13.27 -2.85 -6.77
N LYS A 135 13.78 -2.16 -7.77
CA LYS A 135 12.98 -1.48 -8.78
C LYS A 135 12.37 -2.47 -9.76
N SER A 136 11.10 -2.29 -10.10
CA SER A 136 10.41 -3.04 -11.14
C SER A 136 9.54 -2.12 -11.99
N LYS A 137 9.58 -2.34 -13.31
CA LYS A 137 8.70 -1.68 -14.27
C LYS A 137 7.40 -2.48 -14.40
N LEU A 138 6.27 -1.78 -14.35
CA LEU A 138 4.95 -2.34 -14.65
C LEU A 138 4.75 -2.40 -16.17
N SER A 139 5.60 -3.16 -16.87
CA SER A 139 5.64 -3.24 -18.33
C SER A 139 4.70 -4.29 -18.93
N SER A 140 4.19 -5.22 -18.12
CA SER A 140 3.24 -6.23 -18.59
C SER A 140 1.93 -5.57 -19.02
N ALA A 141 1.47 -5.89 -20.24
CA ALA A 141 0.21 -5.36 -20.78
C ALA A 141 -0.99 -5.71 -19.88
N ASP A 142 -1.01 -6.91 -19.30
CA ASP A 142 -2.05 -7.33 -18.35
C ASP A 142 -2.03 -6.46 -17.07
N ILE A 143 -0.84 -6.20 -16.52
CA ILE A 143 -0.69 -5.34 -15.33
C ILE A 143 -1.12 -3.91 -15.66
N GLN A 144 -0.75 -3.39 -16.84
CA GLN A 144 -1.14 -2.04 -17.27
C GLN A 144 -2.65 -1.91 -17.45
N ALA A 145 -3.30 -2.91 -18.05
CA ALA A 145 -4.75 -2.97 -18.18
C ALA A 145 -5.43 -2.98 -16.80
N LYS A 146 -4.94 -3.81 -15.87
CA LYS A 146 -5.47 -3.91 -14.51
C LYS A 146 -5.31 -2.62 -13.70
N VAL A 147 -4.15 -1.98 -13.80
CA VAL A 147 -3.91 -0.66 -13.17
C VAL A 147 -4.85 0.38 -13.76
N THR A 148 -5.00 0.42 -15.09
CA THR A 148 -5.92 1.35 -15.76
C THR A 148 -7.36 1.15 -15.29
N ALA A 149 -7.83 -0.10 -15.23
CA ALA A 149 -9.16 -0.41 -14.75
C ALA A 149 -9.35 -0.08 -13.26
N ALA A 150 -8.33 -0.30 -12.42
CA ALA A 150 -8.35 0.11 -11.01
C ALA A 150 -8.47 1.63 -10.85
N LEU A 151 -7.72 2.40 -11.65
CA LEU A 151 -7.78 3.87 -11.65
C LEU A 151 -9.12 4.40 -12.17
N ALA A 152 -9.69 3.76 -13.20
CA ALA A 152 -11.02 4.10 -13.70
C ALA A 152 -12.12 3.82 -12.67
N ASN A 153 -11.94 2.79 -11.84
CA ASN A 153 -12.84 2.44 -10.74
C ASN A 153 -12.36 3.05 -9.40
N ASN A 154 -12.16 4.38 -9.38
CA ASN A 154 -11.80 5.09 -8.16
C ASN A 154 -12.98 5.18 -7.19
N ARG A 155 -12.79 4.68 -5.98
CA ARG A 155 -13.77 4.63 -4.88
C ARG A 155 -13.81 5.90 -4.03
N GLY A 156 -12.92 6.85 -4.28
CA GLY A 156 -12.87 8.15 -3.61
C GLY A 156 -11.76 8.24 -2.57
N VAL A 157 -11.97 9.07 -1.56
CA VAL A 157 -11.00 9.37 -0.49
C VAL A 157 -11.52 8.77 0.82
N LEU A 158 -10.67 8.02 1.54
CA LEU A 158 -11.03 7.48 2.85
C LEU A 158 -11.40 8.61 3.82
N GLY A 159 -12.54 8.47 4.51
CA GLY A 159 -13.10 9.50 5.38
C GLY A 159 -13.93 10.56 4.65
N GLN A 160 -14.22 10.37 3.36
CA GLN A 160 -15.09 11.23 2.57
C GLN A 160 -16.07 10.42 1.70
N GLY A 161 -17.32 10.86 1.62
CA GLY A 161 -18.32 10.31 0.70
C GLY A 161 -18.53 8.79 0.84
N ASN A 162 -18.34 8.04 -0.26
CA ASN A 162 -18.57 6.59 -0.32
C ASN A 162 -17.60 5.74 0.52
N LEU A 163 -16.48 6.31 0.98
CA LEU A 163 -15.54 5.69 1.90
C LEU A 163 -15.52 6.39 3.27
N ALA A 164 -16.58 7.13 3.62
CA ALA A 164 -16.79 7.72 4.96
C ALA A 164 -17.11 6.64 6.00
#